data_AF-A0A920UVM2-F1
#
_entry.id   AF-A0A920UVM2-F1
#
_cell.length_a   1.000
_cell.length_b   1.000
_cell.length_c   1.000
_cell.angle_alpha   90.00
_cell.angle_beta   90.00
_cell.angle_gamma   90.00
#
_symmetry.space_group_name_H-M   'P 1'
#
loop_
_entity.id
_entity.type
_entity.pdbx_description
1 polymer ?
#
loop_
_entity_poly.entity_id
_entity_poly.type
_entity_poly.pdbx_seq_one_letter_code
_entity_poly.pdbx_strand_id
1 'polypeptide(L)'
;MQGNDEAVEWAIQWLPDGGDILGESYVNLIPTPLGGTHVSGLRTGLLESLREFCEFRNLLPRGLKVSADDVGKTAAMYCHLSYSIHSSQAKQKNAYRQDNALFSWPVS
;
A
#
# COMPACT_ATOMS: atom_id res chain seq x y z
N MET A 1 12.01 3.54 7.39
CA MET A 1 12.15 2.90 8.73
C MET A 1 12.34 1.42 8.46
N GLN A 2 13.49 0.85 8.86
CA GLN A 2 13.78 -0.57 8.67
C GLN A 2 13.23 -1.30 9.91
N GLY A 3 12.08 -1.95 9.78
CA GLY A 3 11.65 -2.94 10.77
C GLY A 3 12.60 -4.12 10.66
N ASN A 4 13.20 -4.54 11.77
CA ASN A 4 14.36 -5.45 11.76
C ASN A 4 14.08 -6.84 11.12
N ASP A 5 12.83 -7.13 10.78
CA ASP A 5 12.36 -8.41 10.22
C ASP A 5 11.63 -8.26 8.85
N GLU A 6 11.32 -7.05 8.37
CA GLU A 6 10.52 -6.81 7.15
C GLU A 6 10.92 -5.53 6.39
N ALA A 7 10.84 -5.57 5.06
CA ALA A 7 11.16 -4.44 4.20
C ALA A 7 10.18 -4.36 3.02
N VAL A 8 9.71 -3.15 2.73
CA VAL A 8 8.80 -2.85 1.62
C VAL A 8 9.45 -1.86 0.65
N GLU A 9 9.36 -2.17 -0.64
CA GLU A 9 9.74 -1.30 -1.75
C GLU A 9 8.53 -1.12 -2.65
N TRP A 10 8.30 0.11 -3.13
CA TRP A 10 7.13 0.40 -3.98
C TRP A 10 7.44 1.51 -4.98
N ALA A 11 6.74 1.49 -6.11
CA ALA A 11 6.73 2.54 -7.10
C ALA A 11 5.29 2.76 -7.58
N ILE A 12 4.84 4.02 -7.59
CA ILE A 12 3.47 4.38 -7.92
C ILE A 12 3.49 5.55 -8.90
N GLN A 13 2.67 5.45 -9.94
CA GLN A 13 2.49 6.49 -10.95
C GLN A 13 1.00 6.66 -11.24
N TRP A 14 0.46 7.87 -11.09
CA TRP A 14 -0.87 8.19 -11.57
C TRP A 14 -0.85 8.51 -13.07
N LEU A 15 -1.77 7.90 -13.80
CA LEU A 15 -1.99 7.99 -15.24
C LEU A 15 -3.39 8.58 -15.50
N PRO A 16 -3.57 9.91 -15.36
CA PRO A 16 -4.88 10.55 -15.48
C PRO A 16 -5.49 10.42 -16.89
N ASP A 17 -4.64 10.38 -17.91
CA ASP A 17 -5.04 10.28 -19.32
C ASP A 17 -5.27 8.81 -19.77
N GLY A 18 -5.23 7.87 -18.83
CA GLY A 18 -5.27 6.44 -19.11
C GLY A 18 -3.90 5.88 -19.53
N GLY A 19 -3.88 4.57 -19.75
CA GLY A 19 -2.67 3.81 -20.05
C GLY A 19 -2.77 2.39 -19.51
N ASP A 20 -1.77 1.56 -19.76
CA ASP A 20 -1.71 0.22 -19.20
C ASP A 20 -1.48 0.33 -17.69
N ILE A 21 -2.53 0.02 -16.93
CA ILE A 21 -2.47 -0.04 -15.48
C ILE A 21 -1.63 -1.27 -15.12
N LEU A 22 -0.36 -1.03 -14.83
CA LEU A 22 0.55 -2.01 -14.32
C LEU A 22 0.23 -2.23 -12.83
N GLY A 23 -0.26 -3.40 -12.48
CA GLY A 23 -0.61 -3.79 -11.12
C GLY A 23 0.19 -5.00 -10.68
N GLU A 24 1.47 -4.81 -10.41
CA GLU A 24 2.37 -5.88 -10.00
C GLU A 24 2.62 -5.85 -8.50
N SER A 25 2.52 -7.03 -7.88
CA SER A 25 2.83 -7.16 -6.47
C SER A 25 3.53 -8.47 -6.17
N TYR A 26 4.44 -8.42 -5.19
CA TYR A 26 5.29 -9.55 -4.82
C TYR A 26 5.44 -9.64 -3.32
N VAL A 27 5.52 -10.88 -2.82
CA VAL A 27 5.94 -11.18 -1.45
C VAL A 27 7.09 -12.17 -1.51
N ASN A 28 8.26 -11.82 -0.97
CA ASN A 28 9.48 -12.63 -1.04
C ASN A 28 9.79 -13.11 -2.48
N LEU A 29 9.67 -12.20 -3.46
CA LEU A 29 9.84 -12.45 -4.90
C LEU A 29 8.80 -13.37 -5.55
N ILE A 30 7.77 -13.81 -4.80
CA ILE A 30 6.65 -14.58 -5.35
C ILE A 30 5.58 -13.61 -5.86
N PRO A 31 5.16 -13.70 -7.14
CA PRO A 31 4.13 -12.82 -7.68
C PRO A 31 2.77 -13.09 -7.04
N THR A 32 2.07 -12.02 -6.65
CA THR A 32 0.72 -12.05 -6.08
C THR A 32 -0.26 -11.37 -7.03
N PRO A 33 -0.74 -12.04 -8.11
CA PRO A 33 -1.57 -11.41 -9.13
C PRO A 33 -2.95 -10.97 -8.62
N LEU A 34 -3.45 -11.61 -7.56
CA LEU A 34 -4.69 -11.21 -6.88
C LEU A 34 -4.45 -10.18 -5.77
N GLY A 35 -3.19 -9.73 -5.60
CA GLY A 35 -2.77 -8.86 -4.50
C GLY A 35 -2.76 -9.57 -3.16
N GLY A 36 -3.04 -8.80 -2.11
CA GLY A 36 -3.03 -9.28 -0.73
C GLY A 36 -3.18 -8.13 0.26
N THR A 37 -2.81 -8.43 1.49
CA THR A 37 -2.74 -7.52 2.62
C THR A 37 -1.73 -6.39 2.42
N HIS A 38 -0.56 -6.67 1.86
CA HIS A 38 0.46 -5.68 1.49
C HIS A 38 -0.06 -4.65 0.48
N VAL A 39 -0.82 -5.09 -0.52
CA VAL A 39 -1.46 -4.21 -1.51
C VAL A 39 -2.60 -3.41 -0.88
N SER A 40 -3.45 -4.06 -0.07
CA SER A 40 -4.57 -3.39 0.62
C SER A 40 -4.07 -2.32 1.59
N GLY A 41 -3.02 -2.64 2.34
CA GLY A 41 -2.37 -1.73 3.26
C GLY A 41 -1.75 -0.51 2.55
N LEU A 42 -1.02 -0.73 1.45
CA LEU A 42 -0.49 0.36 0.64
C LEU A 42 -1.60 1.28 0.11
N ARG A 43 -2.71 0.71 -0.36
CA ARG A 43 -3.88 1.50 -0.84
C ARG A 43 -4.52 2.32 0.27
N THR A 44 -4.69 1.74 1.46
CA THR A 44 -5.23 2.44 2.62
C THR A 44 -4.31 3.59 3.05
N GLY A 45 -3.01 3.34 3.19
CA GLY A 45 -2.05 4.37 3.57
C GLY A 45 -1.95 5.51 2.55
N LEU A 46 -2.03 5.20 1.25
CA LEU A 46 -2.13 6.23 0.21
C LEU A 46 -3.41 7.06 0.32
N LEU A 47 -4.56 6.42 0.58
CA LEU A 47 -5.83 7.13 0.73
C LEU A 47 -5.80 8.09 1.92
N GLU A 48 -5.29 7.63 3.06
CA GLU A 48 -5.20 8.44 4.27
C GLU A 48 -4.24 9.61 4.10
N SER A 49 -3.03 9.36 3.56
CA SER A 49 -2.06 10.43 3.29
C SER A 49 -2.55 11.45 2.26
N LEU A 50 -3.25 11.03 1.20
CA LEU A 50 -3.84 11.96 0.23
C LEU A 50 -5.00 12.76 0.83
N ARG A 51 -5.83 12.15 1.70
CA ARG A 51 -6.87 12.88 2.43
C ARG A 51 -6.27 13.96 3.31
N GLU A 52 -5.29 13.58 4.13
CA GLU A 52 -4.60 14.51 5.03
C GLU A 52 -3.93 15.65 4.26
N PHE A 53 -3.24 15.34 3.17
CA PHE A 53 -2.63 16.35 2.30
C PHE A 53 -3.65 17.33 1.72
N CYS A 54 -4.78 16.80 1.21
CA CYS A 54 -5.85 17.60 0.62
C CYS A 54 -6.57 18.49 1.65
N GLU A 55 -6.79 17.99 2.86
CA GLU A 55 -7.38 18.74 3.96
C GLU A 55 -6.42 19.84 4.46
N PHE A 56 -5.15 19.48 4.70
CA PHE A 56 -4.12 20.42 5.15
C PHE A 56 -3.90 21.58 4.17
N ARG A 57 -4.00 21.32 2.87
CA ARG A 57 -3.84 22.32 1.80
C ARG A 57 -5.15 22.97 1.37
N ASN A 58 -6.28 22.62 2.00
CA ASN A 58 -7.62 23.11 1.66
C ASN A 58 -7.95 22.97 0.15
N LEU A 59 -7.59 21.82 -0.43
CA LEU A 59 -7.79 21.51 -1.84
C LEU A 59 -9.17 20.92 -2.15
N LEU A 60 -9.91 20.50 -1.12
CA LEU A 60 -11.24 19.91 -1.28
C LEU A 60 -12.32 20.98 -1.18
N PRO A 61 -13.23 21.08 -2.17
CA PRO A 61 -14.47 21.83 -2.01
C PRO A 61 -15.27 21.33 -0.80
N ARG A 62 -16.07 22.22 -0.19
CA ARG A 62 -16.93 21.83 0.93
C ARG A 62 -17.79 20.62 0.59
N GLY A 63 -17.69 19.58 1.42
CA GLY A 63 -18.47 18.36 1.29
C GLY A 63 -17.89 17.30 0.36
N LEU A 64 -16.78 17.57 -0.33
CA LEU A 64 -16.09 16.56 -1.13
C LEU A 64 -15.14 15.74 -0.24
N LYS A 65 -15.22 14.42 -0.33
CA LYS A 65 -14.31 13.48 0.37
C LYS A 65 -13.60 12.61 -0.65
N VAL A 66 -12.27 12.51 -0.53
CA VAL A 66 -11.48 11.57 -1.33
C VAL A 66 -11.84 10.15 -0.91
N SER A 67 -12.13 9.28 -1.87
CA SER A 67 -12.48 7.87 -1.68
C SER A 67 -11.37 6.96 -2.20
N ALA A 68 -11.41 5.66 -1.83
CA ALA A 68 -10.43 4.69 -2.31
C ALA A 68 -10.43 4.56 -3.83
N ASP A 69 -11.60 4.72 -4.45
CA ASP A 69 -11.79 4.69 -5.89
C ASP A 69 -11.03 5.82 -6.60
N ASP A 70 -10.92 6.99 -5.98
CA ASP A 70 -10.23 8.15 -6.54
C ASP A 70 -8.71 7.94 -6.60
N VAL A 71 -8.17 7.12 -5.70
CA VAL A 71 -6.74 6.81 -5.61
C VAL A 71 -6.36 5.65 -6.53
N GLY A 72 -7.25 4.65 -6.67
CA GLY A 72 -6.95 3.38 -7.33
C GLY A 72 -7.24 3.33 -8.83
N LYS A 73 -8.13 4.17 -9.37
CA LYS A 73 -8.58 4.04 -10.78
C LYS A 73 -7.54 4.44 -11.82
N THR A 74 -6.61 5.31 -11.48
CA THR A 74 -5.60 5.84 -12.42
C THR A 74 -4.18 5.51 -12.01
N ALA A 75 -3.95 4.78 -10.90
CA ALA A 75 -2.61 4.50 -10.41
C ALA A 75 -2.07 3.17 -10.98
N ALA A 76 -0.98 3.24 -11.74
CA ALA A 76 -0.09 2.11 -11.94
C ALA A 76 0.77 1.93 -10.68
N MET A 77 0.87 0.71 -10.18
CA MET A 77 1.45 0.37 -8.88
C MET A 77 2.33 -0.87 -8.99
N TYR A 78 3.54 -0.76 -8.46
CA TYR A 78 4.46 -1.84 -8.15
C TYR A 78 4.69 -1.87 -6.63
N CYS A 79 4.56 -3.05 -6.02
CA CYS A 79 4.83 -3.24 -4.60
C CYS A 79 5.55 -4.56 -4.34
N HIS A 80 6.69 -4.50 -3.65
CA HIS A 80 7.49 -5.64 -3.25
C HIS A 80 7.63 -5.64 -1.73
N LEU A 81 7.10 -6.68 -1.08
CA LEU A 81 7.27 -6.91 0.34
C LEU A 81 8.22 -8.08 0.56
N SER A 82 9.19 -7.91 1.45
CA SER A 82 10.17 -8.94 1.79
C SER A 82 10.27 -9.09 3.31
N TYR A 83 10.50 -10.31 3.75
CA TYR A 83 10.74 -10.65 5.15
C TYR A 83 12.12 -11.26 5.30
N SER A 84 12.78 -10.95 6.42
CA SER A 84 14.03 -11.61 6.78
C SER A 84 13.79 -13.12 6.93
N ILE A 85 14.69 -13.95 6.40
CA ILE A 85 14.64 -15.41 6.59
C ILE A 85 14.88 -15.83 8.05
N HIS A 86 15.36 -14.90 8.89
CA HIS A 86 15.48 -15.08 10.34
C HIS A 86 14.16 -14.82 11.07
N SER A 87 13.15 -14.27 10.39
CA SER A 87 11.77 -14.26 10.91
C SER A 87 11.30 -15.71 11.05
N SER A 88 10.75 -16.05 12.21
CA SER A 88 10.35 -17.43 12.51
C SER A 88 9.37 -17.96 11.45
N GLN A 89 9.40 -19.26 11.10
CA GLN A 89 8.45 -19.85 10.14
C GLN A 89 6.98 -19.58 10.51
N ALA A 90 6.68 -19.44 11.81
CA ALA A 90 5.37 -19.03 12.31
C ALA A 90 5.06 -17.56 12.00
N LYS A 91 6.04 -16.64 12.09
CA LYS A 91 5.92 -15.25 11.62
C LYS A 91 5.74 -15.18 10.11
N GLN A 92 6.47 -15.96 9.32
CA GLN A 92 6.30 -16.02 7.87
C GLN A 92 4.90 -16.51 7.49
N LYS A 93 4.44 -17.65 8.05
CA LYS A 93 3.09 -18.17 7.82
C LYS A 93 1.97 -17.26 8.34
N ASN A 94 2.19 -16.56 9.46
CA ASN A 94 1.21 -15.59 9.97
C ASN A 94 1.25 -14.27 9.21
N ALA A 95 2.38 -13.82 8.68
CA ALA A 95 2.47 -12.65 7.80
C ALA A 95 1.67 -12.88 6.51
N TYR A 96 1.81 -14.07 5.90
CA TYR A 96 0.90 -14.54 4.83
C TYR A 96 -0.60 -14.51 5.22
N ARG A 97 -0.92 -14.51 6.52
CA ARG A 97 -2.29 -14.62 7.06
C ARG A 97 -2.82 -13.33 7.71
N GLN A 98 -1.94 -12.40 8.11
CA GLN A 98 -2.20 -11.22 8.92
C GLN A 98 -1.10 -10.17 8.69
N ASP A 99 -1.32 -9.31 7.69
CA ASP A 99 -0.45 -8.18 7.33
C ASP A 99 -1.24 -6.86 7.36
N ASN A 100 -2.36 -6.83 8.10
CA ASN A 100 -3.14 -5.61 8.31
C ASN A 100 -2.50 -4.66 9.34
N ALA A 101 -1.52 -5.12 10.12
CA ALA A 101 -0.96 -4.36 11.24
C ALA A 101 0.21 -3.42 10.85
N LEU A 102 0.87 -3.64 9.71
CA LEU A 102 2.01 -2.82 9.28
C LEU A 102 1.63 -1.48 8.65
N PHE A 103 0.36 -1.31 8.29
CA PHE A 103 -0.13 -0.13 7.57
C PHE A 103 -1.03 0.78 8.41
N SER A 104 -1.25 0.48 9.70
CA SER A 104 -1.85 1.42 10.65
C SER A 104 -0.76 2.18 11.38
N TRP A 105 -0.43 3.39 10.92
CA TRP A 105 0.45 4.31 11.66
C TRP A 105 -0.18 4.63 13.03
N PRO A 106 0.59 4.73 14.13
CA PRO A 106 0.04 5.18 15.40
C PRO A 106 -0.28 6.68 15.29
N VAL A 107 -1.54 7.04 15.50
CA VAL A 107 -1.87 8.41 15.88
C VAL A 107 -1.64 8.51 17.38
N SER A 108 -0.50 9.11 17.73
CA SER A 108 -0.01 9.47 19.08
C SER A 108 0.71 8.37 19.87
#